data_AF-A0A3D0YAN4-F1
#
_entry.id   AF-A0A3D0YAN4-F1
#
_cell.length_a   1.000
_cell.length_b   1.000
_cell.length_c   1.000
_cell.angle_alpha   90.00
_cell.angle_beta   90.00
_cell.angle_gamma   90.00
#
_symmetry.space_group_name_H-M   'P 1'
#
loop_
_entity.id
_entity.type
_entity.pdbx_description
1 polymer ?
#
loop_
_entity_poly.entity_id
_entity_poly.type
_entity_poly.pdbx_seq_one_letter_code
_entity_poly.pdbx_strand_id
1 'polypeptide(L)'
;MSEIKLSEYIDENETKWKLECEEKLANVIDFLNKELNKNLYSEYKMEDAKELFNFLKTWLLVFHKEKLLNALNYSNVEVDMFYKEMIGALILTITREKKNVDRIIDALVKGNVIKSVLQDSDGEIFIDANQLGIISFRKASDTFDNDKTNEFLKKNNITSGCHESALFLIENYKNFTAITAICEKNIGERYYHSFGIDEAENVVDLTGNLVIPQKFFYQLYSVEEIHEVSYKEYMKTCADSVEYDESKTLMPLLRMAVYEQLKSNEKQQRL
;
A
#
# COMPACT_ATOMS: atom_id res chain seq x y z
N MET A 1 11.10 -33.41 1.77
CA MET A 1 10.76 -32.13 1.09
C MET A 1 11.94 -31.21 1.30
N SER A 2 12.43 -30.57 0.25
CA SER A 2 13.47 -29.54 0.39
C SER A 2 12.95 -28.46 1.32
N GLU A 3 13.76 -28.06 2.28
CA GLU A 3 13.49 -26.94 3.17
C GLU A 3 13.25 -25.69 2.33
N ILE A 4 12.03 -25.15 2.37
CA ILE A 4 11.70 -23.91 1.64
C ILE A 4 12.46 -22.79 2.33
N LYS A 5 13.29 -22.12 1.54
CA LYS A 5 14.06 -20.94 1.93
C LYS A 5 13.16 -19.72 1.95
N LEU A 6 13.23 -18.91 3.01
CA LEU A 6 12.31 -17.80 3.21
C LEU A 6 12.51 -16.71 2.15
N SER A 7 13.75 -16.39 1.78
CA SER A 7 14.01 -15.36 0.77
C SER A 7 13.48 -15.78 -0.59
N GLU A 8 13.71 -17.05 -0.97
CA GLU A 8 13.19 -17.60 -2.23
C GLU A 8 11.65 -17.60 -2.25
N TYR A 9 10.99 -17.97 -1.14
CA TYR A 9 9.52 -17.92 -1.05
C TYR A 9 8.96 -16.50 -1.18
N ILE A 10 9.61 -15.50 -0.59
CA ILE A 10 9.20 -14.09 -0.73
C ILE A 10 9.36 -13.65 -2.19
N ASP A 11 10.55 -13.86 -2.76
CA ASP A 11 10.88 -13.48 -4.13
C ASP A 11 9.93 -14.13 -5.16
N GLU A 12 9.61 -15.42 -4.97
CA GLU A 12 8.65 -16.14 -5.82
C GLU A 12 7.25 -15.53 -5.75
N ASN A 13 6.75 -15.22 -4.56
CA ASN A 13 5.43 -14.62 -4.40
C ASN A 13 5.36 -13.20 -4.96
N GLU A 14 6.34 -12.34 -4.64
CA GLU A 14 6.37 -10.97 -5.14
C GLU A 14 6.53 -10.92 -6.66
N THR A 15 7.38 -11.78 -7.23
CA THR A 15 7.52 -11.92 -8.68
C THR A 15 6.21 -12.36 -9.32
N LYS A 16 5.54 -13.36 -8.75
CA LYS A 16 4.24 -13.83 -9.23
C LYS A 16 3.19 -12.72 -9.19
N TRP A 17 3.01 -12.05 -8.06
CA TRP A 17 2.03 -10.97 -7.91
C TRP A 17 2.30 -9.79 -8.85
N LYS A 18 3.58 -9.46 -9.05
CA LYS A 18 3.99 -8.43 -10.01
C LYS A 18 3.62 -8.82 -11.44
N LEU A 19 3.93 -10.04 -11.88
CA LEU A 19 3.59 -10.53 -13.23
C LEU A 19 2.06 -10.56 -13.45
N GLU A 20 1.29 -11.03 -12.47
CA GLU A 20 -0.18 -11.05 -12.53
C GLU A 20 -0.75 -9.62 -12.69
N CYS A 21 -0.18 -8.64 -11.99
CA CYS A 21 -0.56 -7.23 -12.14
C CYS A 21 -0.16 -6.66 -13.51
N GLU A 22 1.05 -6.94 -13.99
CA GLU A 22 1.54 -6.46 -15.28
C GLU A 22 0.70 -7.00 -16.43
N GLU A 23 0.29 -8.27 -16.40
CA GLU A 23 -0.61 -8.86 -17.38
C GLU A 23 -1.98 -8.16 -17.40
N LYS A 24 -2.57 -7.91 -16.22
CA LYS A 24 -3.84 -7.17 -16.12
C LYS A 24 -3.72 -5.76 -16.71
N LEU A 25 -2.65 -5.04 -16.39
CA LEU A 25 -2.46 -3.68 -16.89
C LEU A 25 -2.14 -3.63 -18.38
N ALA A 26 -1.41 -4.62 -18.91
CA ALA A 26 -1.21 -4.77 -20.35
C ALA A 26 -2.55 -4.94 -21.08
N ASN A 27 -3.44 -5.78 -20.56
CA ASN A 27 -4.79 -5.96 -21.11
C ASN A 27 -5.61 -4.67 -21.07
N VAL A 28 -5.52 -3.89 -19.99
CA VAL A 28 -6.18 -2.58 -19.87
C VAL A 28 -5.66 -1.63 -20.95
N ILE A 29 -4.35 -1.50 -21.12
CA ILE A 29 -3.75 -0.60 -22.10
C ILE A 29 -4.08 -1.05 -23.54
N ASP A 30 -4.06 -2.35 -23.83
CA ASP A 30 -4.40 -2.88 -25.15
C ASP A 30 -5.87 -2.64 -25.51
N PHE A 31 -6.77 -2.76 -24.54
CA PHE A 31 -8.16 -2.38 -24.73
C PHE A 31 -8.29 -0.89 -25.02
N LEU A 32 -7.62 -0.03 -24.24
CA LEU A 32 -7.64 1.41 -24.44
C LEU A 32 -7.05 1.84 -25.80
N ASN A 33 -5.98 1.18 -26.26
CA ASN A 33 -5.38 1.42 -27.57
C ASN A 33 -6.42 1.22 -28.70
N LYS A 34 -7.20 0.14 -28.61
CA LYS A 34 -8.28 -0.16 -29.57
C LYS A 34 -9.40 0.87 -29.49
N GLU A 35 -9.89 1.15 -28.29
CA GLU A 35 -11.03 2.06 -28.07
C GLU A 35 -10.72 3.53 -28.37
N LEU A 36 -9.47 3.95 -28.20
CA LEU A 36 -9.01 5.31 -28.50
C LEU A 36 -8.46 5.42 -29.93
N ASN A 37 -8.34 4.31 -30.66
CA ASN A 37 -7.68 4.22 -31.96
C ASN A 37 -6.29 4.88 -31.96
N LYS A 38 -5.49 4.53 -30.95
CA LYS A 38 -4.17 5.10 -30.67
C LYS A 38 -3.20 4.03 -30.19
N ASN A 39 -1.91 4.27 -30.35
CA ASN A 39 -0.87 3.49 -29.68
C ASN A 39 -0.29 4.33 -28.54
N LEU A 40 -0.80 4.12 -27.33
CA LEU A 40 -0.42 4.86 -26.13
C LEU A 40 1.06 4.65 -25.77
N TYR A 41 1.62 3.45 -25.97
CA TYR A 41 3.05 3.18 -25.75
C TYR A 41 3.93 4.10 -26.60
N SER A 42 3.63 4.19 -27.90
CA SER A 42 4.37 5.04 -28.84
C SER A 42 4.13 6.54 -28.60
N GLU A 43 2.90 6.94 -28.25
CA GLU A 43 2.55 8.35 -28.00
C GLU A 43 3.31 8.90 -26.79
N TYR A 44 3.44 8.10 -25.72
CA TYR A 44 4.06 8.52 -24.46
C TYR A 44 5.50 8.02 -24.28
N LYS A 45 6.03 7.26 -25.24
CA LYS A 45 7.41 6.71 -25.21
C LYS A 45 7.69 5.88 -23.95
N MET A 46 6.74 5.02 -23.60
CA MET A 46 6.85 4.08 -22.49
C MET A 46 6.65 2.67 -23.04
N GLU A 47 7.39 1.72 -22.50
CA GLU A 47 7.32 0.30 -22.90
C GLU A 47 6.62 -0.55 -21.85
N ASP A 48 6.66 -0.13 -20.59
CA ASP A 48 6.03 -0.82 -19.48
C ASP A 48 4.56 -0.40 -19.30
N ALA A 49 3.66 -1.37 -19.30
CA ALA A 49 2.22 -1.14 -19.21
C ALA A 49 1.82 -0.51 -17.87
N LYS A 50 2.50 -0.88 -16.78
CA LYS A 50 2.20 -0.40 -15.44
C LYS A 50 2.64 1.05 -15.25
N GLU A 51 3.83 1.41 -15.71
CA GLU A 51 4.32 2.79 -15.75
C GLU A 51 3.40 3.66 -16.61
N LEU A 52 3.05 3.19 -17.81
CA LEU A 52 2.16 3.90 -18.73
C LEU A 52 0.77 4.10 -18.12
N PHE A 53 0.19 3.06 -17.53
CA PHE A 53 -1.10 3.16 -16.87
C PHE A 53 -1.04 4.14 -15.69
N ASN A 54 -0.03 4.04 -14.83
CA ASN A 54 0.16 4.94 -13.70
C ASN A 54 0.34 6.40 -14.12
N PHE A 55 0.98 6.64 -15.27
CA PHE A 55 1.11 7.96 -15.86
C PHE A 55 -0.23 8.50 -16.38
N LEU A 56 -1.05 7.65 -17.01
CA LEU A 56 -2.28 8.05 -17.69
C LEU A 56 -3.54 8.01 -16.83
N LYS A 57 -3.58 7.26 -15.73
CA LYS A 57 -4.82 6.92 -15.01
C LYS A 57 -5.68 8.12 -14.62
N THR A 58 -5.08 9.22 -14.18
CA THR A 58 -5.80 10.46 -13.83
C THR A 58 -6.38 11.13 -15.08
N TRP A 59 -5.63 11.16 -16.18
CA TRP A 59 -6.10 11.71 -17.46
C TRP A 59 -7.24 10.85 -18.04
N LEU A 60 -7.08 9.53 -18.02
CA LEU A 60 -8.10 8.58 -18.45
C LEU A 60 -9.38 8.74 -17.63
N LEU A 61 -9.27 8.88 -16.30
CA LEU A 61 -10.40 9.12 -15.42
C LEU A 61 -11.16 10.40 -15.75
N VAL A 62 -10.45 11.49 -16.10
CA VAL A 62 -11.09 12.80 -16.34
C VAL A 62 -11.69 12.88 -17.75
N PHE A 63 -10.99 12.39 -18.77
CA PHE A 63 -11.36 12.63 -20.17
C PHE A 63 -11.93 11.40 -20.88
N HIS A 64 -11.67 10.21 -20.36
CA HIS A 64 -12.04 8.93 -20.99
C HIS A 64 -12.65 7.94 -19.98
N LYS A 65 -13.37 8.45 -18.98
CA LYS A 65 -13.88 7.67 -17.84
C LYS A 65 -14.56 6.37 -18.26
N GLU A 66 -15.54 6.44 -19.16
CA GLU A 66 -16.31 5.27 -19.59
C GLU A 66 -15.40 4.21 -20.24
N LYS A 67 -14.47 4.63 -21.11
CA LYS A 67 -13.50 3.73 -21.75
C LYS A 67 -12.56 3.10 -20.73
N LEU A 68 -12.10 3.89 -19.75
CA LEU A 68 -11.30 3.37 -18.64
C LEU A 68 -12.06 2.30 -17.86
N LEU A 69 -13.29 2.59 -17.43
CA LEU A 69 -14.08 1.62 -16.65
C LEU A 69 -14.37 0.34 -17.45
N ASN A 70 -14.66 0.46 -18.75
CA ASN A 70 -14.83 -0.70 -19.61
C ASN A 70 -13.54 -1.51 -19.76
N ALA A 71 -12.38 -0.84 -19.88
CA ALA A 71 -11.08 -1.50 -19.96
C ALA A 71 -10.74 -2.28 -18.68
N LEU A 72 -11.03 -1.69 -17.51
CA LEU A 72 -10.85 -2.35 -16.21
C LEU A 72 -11.73 -3.60 -16.13
N ASN A 73 -13.03 -3.48 -16.41
CA ASN A 73 -13.95 -4.61 -16.39
C ASN A 73 -13.55 -5.72 -17.37
N TYR A 74 -13.15 -5.36 -18.60
CA TYR A 74 -12.68 -6.33 -19.60
C TYR A 74 -11.45 -7.12 -19.12
N SER A 75 -10.59 -6.48 -18.33
CA SER A 75 -9.35 -7.07 -17.82
C SER A 75 -9.53 -7.76 -16.46
N ASN A 76 -10.78 -8.03 -16.04
CA ASN A 76 -11.13 -8.60 -14.74
C ASN A 76 -10.53 -7.80 -13.56
N VAL A 77 -10.51 -6.48 -13.70
CA VAL A 77 -10.16 -5.56 -12.63
C VAL A 77 -11.43 -5.00 -12.02
N GLU A 78 -11.56 -5.16 -10.72
CA GLU A 78 -12.66 -4.53 -9.98
C GLU A 78 -12.52 -3.01 -10.00
N VAL A 79 -13.57 -2.32 -10.45
CA VAL A 79 -13.59 -0.84 -10.51
C VAL A 79 -13.43 -0.20 -9.13
N ASP A 80 -13.93 -0.86 -8.09
CA ASP A 80 -13.70 -0.57 -6.67
C ASP A 80 -12.20 -0.33 -6.38
N MET A 81 -11.36 -1.24 -6.88
CA MET A 81 -9.93 -1.29 -6.56
C MET A 81 -9.22 -0.08 -7.17
N PHE A 82 -9.62 0.31 -8.37
CA PHE A 82 -9.16 1.54 -9.00
C PHE A 82 -9.52 2.78 -8.16
N TYR A 83 -10.74 2.86 -7.64
CA TYR A 83 -11.13 4.01 -6.81
C TYR A 83 -10.40 4.06 -5.47
N LYS A 84 -10.24 2.91 -4.80
CA LYS A 84 -9.41 2.79 -3.59
C LYS A 84 -7.97 3.27 -3.85
N GLU A 85 -7.38 2.85 -4.96
CA GLU A 85 -6.03 3.27 -5.35
C GLU A 85 -5.93 4.78 -5.57
N MET A 86 -6.90 5.39 -6.27
CA MET A 86 -6.91 6.84 -6.50
C MET A 86 -7.02 7.63 -5.18
N ILE A 87 -7.80 7.11 -4.23
CA ILE A 87 -7.96 7.72 -2.90
C ILE A 87 -6.70 7.53 -2.06
N GLY A 88 -6.14 6.32 -2.00
CA GLY A 88 -4.87 6.06 -1.30
C GLY A 88 -3.72 6.88 -1.85
N ALA A 89 -3.65 7.06 -3.18
CA ALA A 89 -2.67 7.93 -3.81
C ALA A 89 -2.86 9.42 -3.45
N LEU A 90 -4.10 9.90 -3.33
CA LEU A 90 -4.38 11.25 -2.84
C LEU A 90 -3.95 11.43 -1.39
N ILE A 91 -4.29 10.48 -0.50
CA ILE A 91 -3.87 10.48 0.90
C ILE A 91 -2.36 10.62 1.00
N LEU A 92 -1.61 9.76 0.31
CA LEU A 92 -0.14 9.80 0.30
C LEU A 92 0.44 11.07 -0.33
N THR A 93 -0.28 11.71 -1.26
CA THR A 93 0.13 13.00 -1.84
C THR A 93 0.00 14.12 -0.83
N ILE A 94 -1.09 14.13 -0.05
CA ILE A 94 -1.34 15.10 1.01
C ILE A 94 -0.36 14.92 2.17
N THR A 95 -0.21 13.69 2.68
CA THR A 95 0.60 13.43 3.88
C THR A 95 2.10 13.57 3.64
N ARG A 96 2.57 13.29 2.42
CA ARG A 96 3.98 13.49 2.02
C ARG A 96 4.25 14.88 1.43
N GLU A 97 3.28 15.79 1.51
CA GLU A 97 3.40 17.20 1.09
C GLU A 97 3.90 17.36 -0.35
N LYS A 98 3.42 16.47 -1.24
CA LYS A 98 3.81 16.53 -2.65
C LYS A 98 3.22 17.78 -3.31
N LYS A 99 3.90 18.29 -4.32
CA LYS A 99 3.38 19.41 -5.13
C LYS A 99 2.14 18.98 -5.91
N ASN A 100 1.28 19.95 -6.24
CA ASN A 100 0.08 19.79 -7.08
C ASN A 100 -1.11 19.02 -6.46
N VAL A 101 -1.21 18.95 -5.12
CA VAL A 101 -2.36 18.34 -4.42
C VAL A 101 -3.70 18.88 -4.96
N ASP A 102 -3.85 20.19 -5.09
CA ASP A 102 -5.09 20.81 -5.57
C ASP A 102 -5.49 20.32 -6.97
N ARG A 103 -4.53 20.13 -7.87
CA ARG A 103 -4.81 19.61 -9.23
C ARG A 103 -5.28 18.16 -9.19
N ILE A 104 -4.75 17.36 -8.27
CA ILE A 104 -5.17 15.97 -8.09
C ILE A 104 -6.58 15.94 -7.50
N ILE A 105 -6.86 16.77 -6.49
CA ILE A 105 -8.21 16.93 -5.93
C ILE A 105 -9.21 17.32 -7.02
N ASP A 106 -8.91 18.35 -7.82
CA ASP A 106 -9.77 18.78 -8.92
C ASP A 106 -10.03 17.65 -9.93
N ALA A 107 -9.01 16.87 -10.27
CA ALA A 107 -9.13 15.74 -11.18
C ALA A 107 -10.03 14.63 -10.59
N LEU A 108 -9.90 14.34 -9.30
CA LEU A 108 -10.72 13.32 -8.62
C LEU A 108 -12.16 13.77 -8.41
N VAL A 109 -12.41 15.07 -8.19
CA VAL A 109 -13.76 15.64 -8.19
C VAL A 109 -14.38 15.55 -9.57
N LYS A 110 -13.67 15.99 -10.62
CA LYS A 110 -14.13 15.87 -12.03
C LYS A 110 -14.38 14.43 -12.44
N GLY A 111 -13.52 13.51 -11.98
CA GLY A 111 -13.66 12.07 -12.17
C GLY A 111 -14.79 11.43 -11.36
N ASN A 112 -15.47 12.19 -10.49
CA ASN A 112 -16.50 11.72 -9.56
C ASN A 112 -16.01 10.57 -8.65
N VAL A 113 -14.76 10.67 -8.17
CA VAL A 113 -14.18 9.76 -7.17
C VAL A 113 -14.45 10.28 -5.76
N ILE A 114 -14.26 11.59 -5.58
CA ILE A 114 -14.49 12.29 -4.32
C ILE A 114 -15.42 13.49 -4.54
N LYS A 115 -16.07 13.96 -3.48
CA LYS A 115 -16.84 15.20 -3.46
C LYS A 115 -16.01 16.38 -2.98
N SER A 116 -15.21 16.18 -1.94
CA SER A 116 -14.40 17.25 -1.32
C SER A 116 -13.29 16.69 -0.46
N VAL A 117 -12.30 17.55 -0.18
CA VAL A 117 -11.30 17.38 0.87
C VAL A 117 -11.40 18.57 1.82
N LEU A 118 -11.42 18.31 3.12
CA LEU A 118 -11.47 19.34 4.17
C LEU A 118 -10.39 19.05 5.21
N GLN A 119 -9.88 20.08 5.87
CA GLN A 119 -9.02 19.95 7.04
C GLN A 119 -9.60 20.77 8.18
N ASP A 120 -9.68 20.20 9.38
CA ASP A 120 -10.13 20.92 10.57
C ASP A 120 -9.00 21.68 11.27
N SER A 121 -9.33 22.36 12.37
CA SER A 121 -8.37 23.13 13.16
C SER A 121 -7.33 22.27 13.88
N ASP A 122 -7.62 20.99 14.09
CA ASP A 122 -6.77 20.05 14.83
C ASP A 122 -5.85 19.26 13.88
N GLY A 123 -5.90 19.57 12.58
CA GLY A 123 -5.08 18.98 11.54
C GLY A 123 -5.64 17.67 10.97
N GLU A 124 -6.83 17.22 11.40
CA GLU A 124 -7.51 16.07 10.79
C GLU A 124 -8.01 16.43 9.39
N ILE A 125 -7.72 15.55 8.45
CA ILE A 125 -8.09 15.69 7.05
C ILE A 125 -9.21 14.70 6.73
N PHE A 126 -10.23 15.18 6.03
CA PHE A 126 -11.41 14.41 5.64
C PHE A 126 -11.53 14.39 4.12
N ILE A 127 -11.64 13.19 3.55
CA ILE A 127 -12.01 12.98 2.14
C ILE A 127 -13.43 12.41 2.10
N ASP A 128 -14.38 13.16 1.52
CA ASP A 128 -15.72 12.63 1.20
C ASP A 128 -15.62 11.85 -0.11
N ALA A 129 -15.38 10.54 -0.01
CA ALA A 129 -15.30 9.63 -1.15
C ALA A 129 -16.69 9.13 -1.54
N ASN A 130 -17.02 9.17 -2.83
CA ASN A 130 -18.35 8.79 -3.31
C ASN A 130 -18.73 7.34 -2.99
N GLN A 131 -17.75 6.43 -2.95
CA GLN A 131 -17.98 4.99 -2.77
C GLN A 131 -17.52 4.46 -1.42
N LEU A 132 -16.63 5.16 -0.72
CA LEU A 132 -16.04 4.72 0.55
C LEU A 132 -16.55 5.53 1.76
N GLY A 133 -17.38 6.55 1.52
CA GLY A 133 -17.83 7.47 2.56
C GLY A 133 -16.74 8.46 2.97
N ILE A 134 -16.88 9.00 4.19
CA ILE A 134 -15.93 9.99 4.71
C ILE A 134 -14.76 9.27 5.36
N ILE A 135 -13.56 9.42 4.79
CA ILE A 135 -12.31 8.88 5.31
C ILE A 135 -11.60 10.01 6.05
N SER A 136 -11.25 9.80 7.31
CA SER A 136 -10.48 10.74 8.13
C SER A 136 -9.06 10.21 8.36
N PHE A 137 -8.07 11.09 8.35
CA PHE A 137 -6.67 10.77 8.64
C PHE A 137 -5.88 12.02 9.05
N ARG A 138 -4.69 11.81 9.62
CA ARG A 138 -3.72 12.86 9.97
C ARG A 138 -2.33 12.55 9.43
N LYS A 139 -1.47 13.55 9.44
CA LYS A 139 -0.03 13.34 9.26
C LYS A 139 0.58 12.77 10.53
N ALA A 140 1.47 11.80 10.38
CA ALA A 140 2.23 11.27 11.51
C ALA A 140 3.15 12.34 12.12
N SER A 141 3.72 13.23 11.31
CA SER A 141 4.51 14.39 11.75
C SER A 141 3.75 15.33 12.69
N ASP A 142 2.44 15.43 12.52
CA ASP A 142 1.58 16.30 13.34
C ASP A 142 1.16 15.59 14.63
N THR A 143 1.27 14.26 14.66
CA THR A 143 0.88 13.39 15.80
C THR A 143 2.06 13.12 16.72
N PHE A 144 3.24 12.84 16.16
CA PHE A 144 4.45 12.48 16.89
C PHE A 144 5.45 13.63 16.86
N ASP A 145 5.12 14.72 17.56
CA ASP A 145 6.00 15.89 17.66
C ASP A 145 7.13 15.66 18.68
N ASN A 146 8.04 14.74 18.34
CA ASN A 146 9.27 14.53 19.08
C ASN A 146 10.46 14.39 18.13
N ASP A 147 11.63 14.83 18.60
CA ASP A 147 12.87 14.87 17.80
C ASP A 147 13.21 13.52 17.18
N LYS A 148 13.01 12.43 17.92
CA LYS A 148 13.35 11.07 17.47
C LYS A 148 12.52 10.63 16.27
N THR A 149 11.22 10.90 16.28
CA THR A 149 10.32 10.55 15.17
C THR A 149 10.50 11.49 13.99
N ASN A 150 10.69 12.78 14.27
CA ASN A 150 11.00 13.77 13.25
C ASN A 150 12.33 13.48 12.53
N GLU A 151 13.35 13.00 13.26
CA GLU A 151 14.60 12.54 12.68
C GLU A 151 14.40 11.27 11.84
N PHE A 152 13.61 10.32 12.34
CA PHE A 152 13.28 9.10 11.59
C PHE A 152 12.58 9.44 10.27
N LEU A 153 11.57 10.31 10.29
CA LEU A 153 10.81 10.76 9.12
C LEU A 153 11.67 11.47 8.06
N LYS A 154 12.79 12.07 8.46
CA LYS A 154 13.74 12.76 7.55
C LYS A 154 14.78 11.81 6.93
N LYS A 155 14.81 10.53 7.29
CA LYS A 155 15.76 9.57 6.70
C LYS A 155 15.53 9.41 5.20
N ASN A 156 16.62 9.30 4.45
CA ASN A 156 16.57 8.94 3.03
C ASN A 156 15.85 7.59 2.85
N ASN A 157 15.01 7.48 1.82
CA ASN A 157 14.29 6.26 1.44
C ASN A 157 13.29 5.71 2.46
N ILE A 158 12.79 6.51 3.42
CA ILE A 158 11.75 6.06 4.35
C ILE A 158 10.50 5.54 3.62
N THR A 159 10.23 6.03 2.42
CA THR A 159 9.10 5.61 1.58
C THR A 159 9.10 4.12 1.19
N SER A 160 10.23 3.42 1.38
CA SER A 160 10.38 1.98 1.13
C SER A 160 10.78 1.17 2.38
N GLY A 161 10.88 1.80 3.56
CA GLY A 161 11.34 1.16 4.80
C GLY A 161 10.20 0.82 5.76
N CYS A 162 9.15 0.13 5.29
CA CYS A 162 7.94 -0.11 6.07
C CYS A 162 8.16 -1.06 7.26
N HIS A 163 8.98 -2.10 7.08
CA HIS A 163 9.36 -3.01 8.15
C HIS A 163 10.18 -2.31 9.24
N GLU A 164 11.14 -1.47 8.85
CA GLU A 164 11.93 -0.67 9.79
C GLU A 164 11.09 0.39 10.49
N SER A 165 10.12 0.99 9.79
CA SER A 165 9.16 1.94 10.35
C SER A 165 8.29 1.29 11.43
N ALA A 166 7.71 0.12 11.15
CA ALA A 166 6.88 -0.60 12.12
C ALA A 166 7.70 -1.06 13.33
N LEU A 167 8.93 -1.53 13.12
CA LEU A 167 9.85 -1.89 14.20
C LEU A 167 10.21 -0.68 15.06
N PHE A 168 10.50 0.47 14.43
CA PHE A 168 10.74 1.72 15.15
C PHE A 168 9.56 2.10 16.05
N LEU A 169 8.32 1.93 15.58
CA LEU A 169 7.13 2.25 16.39
C LEU A 169 7.07 1.39 17.65
N ILE A 170 7.14 0.06 17.53
CA ILE A 170 7.03 -0.81 18.71
C ILE A 170 8.22 -0.66 19.66
N GLU A 171 9.42 -0.35 19.15
CA GLU A 171 10.61 -0.08 19.98
C GLU A 171 10.48 1.18 20.84
N ASN A 172 9.74 2.18 20.36
CA ASN A 172 9.74 3.53 20.94
C ASN A 172 8.42 3.89 21.64
N TYR A 173 7.35 3.18 21.34
CA TYR A 173 6.03 3.43 21.88
C TYR A 173 5.46 2.14 22.48
N LYS A 174 5.30 2.12 23.80
CA LYS A 174 4.97 0.91 24.56
C LYS A 174 3.66 0.24 24.16
N ASN A 175 2.72 1.03 23.66
CA ASN A 175 1.36 0.57 23.40
C ASN A 175 1.10 0.37 21.90
N PHE A 176 2.16 0.22 21.13
CA PHE A 176 2.08 -0.10 19.72
C PHE A 176 2.29 -1.59 19.49
N THR A 177 1.57 -2.11 18.50
CA THR A 177 1.81 -3.44 17.96
C THR A 177 2.19 -3.32 16.50
N ALA A 178 3.16 -4.12 16.04
CA ALA A 178 3.52 -4.16 14.63
C ALA A 178 2.70 -5.25 13.94
N ILE A 179 2.09 -4.88 12.83
CA ILE A 179 1.42 -5.82 11.93
C ILE A 179 2.29 -5.96 10.69
N THR A 180 2.49 -7.19 10.25
CA THR A 180 2.95 -7.52 8.89
C THR A 180 1.79 -8.17 8.15
N ALA A 181 1.50 -7.67 6.97
CA ALA A 181 0.36 -8.06 6.17
C ALA A 181 0.72 -8.14 4.68
N ILE A 182 -0.14 -8.79 3.90
CA ILE A 182 -0.19 -8.61 2.46
C ILE A 182 -1.18 -7.49 2.17
N CYS A 183 -0.74 -6.50 1.41
CA CYS A 183 -1.53 -5.34 0.98
C CYS A 183 -1.60 -5.29 -0.55
N GLU A 184 -2.52 -4.51 -1.09
CA GLU A 184 -2.70 -4.31 -2.53
C GLU A 184 -2.40 -2.87 -2.96
N LYS A 185 -1.80 -2.71 -4.15
CA LYS A 185 -1.56 -1.43 -4.85
C LYS A 185 -1.65 -1.62 -6.37
N ASN A 186 -1.56 -0.54 -7.16
CA ASN A 186 -1.48 -0.57 -8.63
C ASN A 186 -2.47 -1.54 -9.28
N ILE A 187 -3.74 -1.51 -8.85
CA ILE A 187 -4.77 -2.43 -9.35
C ILE A 187 -4.46 -3.91 -9.02
N GLY A 188 -4.26 -4.18 -7.72
CA GLY A 188 -4.24 -5.54 -7.19
C GLY A 188 -2.87 -6.21 -7.20
N GLU A 189 -1.79 -5.46 -7.43
CA GLU A 189 -0.45 -5.90 -7.11
C GLU A 189 -0.33 -6.09 -5.59
N ARG A 190 -0.19 -7.36 -5.18
CA ARG A 190 0.03 -7.71 -3.79
C ARG A 190 1.50 -7.48 -3.40
N TYR A 191 1.73 -7.08 -2.16
CA TYR A 191 3.07 -6.88 -1.61
C TYR A 191 3.05 -7.04 -0.09
N TYR A 192 4.19 -7.42 0.49
CA TYR A 192 4.34 -7.42 1.94
C TYR A 192 4.50 -5.99 2.46
N HIS A 193 3.79 -5.67 3.54
CA HIS A 193 3.86 -4.36 4.20
C HIS A 193 3.83 -4.54 5.71
N SER A 194 4.56 -3.69 6.43
CA SER A 194 4.40 -3.58 7.88
C SER A 194 4.04 -2.17 8.30
N PHE A 195 3.21 -2.09 9.33
CA PHE A 195 2.76 -0.85 9.95
C PHE A 195 2.52 -1.04 11.44
N GLY A 196 2.43 0.06 12.19
CA GLY A 196 2.05 0.02 13.61
C GLY A 196 0.55 0.20 13.79
N ILE A 197 -0.02 -0.41 14.82
CA ILE A 197 -1.36 -0.11 15.33
C ILE A 197 -1.21 0.47 16.74
N ASP A 198 -1.90 1.59 17.00
CA ASP A 198 -1.97 2.22 18.32
C ASP A 198 -3.17 1.73 19.16
N GLU A 199 -3.28 2.16 20.42
CA GLU A 199 -4.38 1.76 21.32
C GLU A 199 -5.76 2.25 20.88
N ALA A 200 -5.82 3.24 20.00
CA ALA A 200 -7.06 3.80 19.47
C ALA A 200 -7.46 3.14 18.13
N GLU A 201 -6.84 2.01 17.78
CA GLU A 201 -7.07 1.27 16.54
C GLU A 201 -6.79 2.12 15.29
N ASN A 202 -5.77 2.99 15.35
CA ASN A 202 -5.24 3.66 14.17
C ASN A 202 -4.03 2.91 13.63
N VAL A 203 -3.99 2.77 12.32
CA VAL A 203 -2.78 2.40 11.59
C VAL A 203 -1.87 3.63 11.49
N VAL A 204 -0.62 3.43 11.90
CA VAL A 204 0.47 4.39 11.78
C VAL A 204 1.51 3.84 10.80
N ASP A 205 1.61 4.51 9.65
CA ASP A 205 2.57 4.20 8.59
C ASP A 205 3.48 5.41 8.37
N LEU A 206 4.68 5.38 8.97
CA LEU A 206 5.64 6.49 8.86
C LEU A 206 6.20 6.61 7.44
N THR A 207 6.18 5.55 6.62
CA THR A 207 6.57 5.63 5.21
C THR A 207 5.60 6.51 4.43
N GLY A 208 4.33 6.49 4.82
CA GLY A 208 3.26 7.34 4.30
C GLY A 208 3.14 8.69 5.02
N ASN A 209 3.88 8.94 6.10
CA ASN A 209 3.61 10.01 7.06
C ASN A 209 2.13 10.00 7.49
N LEU A 210 1.56 8.83 7.74
CA LEU A 210 0.11 8.62 7.83
C LEU A 210 -0.31 8.06 9.19
N VAL A 211 -1.36 8.64 9.75
CA VAL A 211 -2.15 8.08 10.85
C VAL A 211 -3.60 8.02 10.37
N ILE A 212 -4.21 6.85 10.40
CA ILE A 212 -5.55 6.62 9.84
C ILE A 212 -6.27 5.51 10.62
N PRO A 213 -7.60 5.61 10.86
CA PRO A 213 -8.35 4.53 11.48
C PRO A 213 -8.18 3.21 10.71
N GLN A 214 -7.94 2.12 11.44
CA GLN A 214 -7.63 0.80 10.87
C GLN A 214 -8.64 0.37 9.80
N LYS A 215 -9.93 0.55 10.07
CA LYS A 215 -11.01 0.22 9.12
C LYS A 215 -10.81 0.82 7.73
N PHE A 216 -10.32 2.07 7.63
CA PHE A 216 -10.16 2.75 6.36
C PHE A 216 -8.88 2.30 5.67
N PHE A 217 -7.79 2.11 6.41
CA PHE A 217 -6.57 1.54 5.86
C PHE A 217 -6.82 0.14 5.28
N TYR A 218 -7.53 -0.70 6.03
CA TYR A 218 -7.82 -2.08 5.65
C TYR A 218 -8.71 -2.15 4.41
N GLN A 219 -9.69 -1.25 4.33
CA GLN A 219 -10.54 -1.11 3.16
C GLN A 219 -9.77 -0.61 1.93
N LEU A 220 -8.86 0.36 2.09
CA LEU A 220 -8.12 0.97 0.98
C LEU A 220 -7.05 0.04 0.39
N TYR A 221 -6.41 -0.76 1.24
CA TYR A 221 -5.25 -1.59 0.87
C TYR A 221 -5.53 -3.10 0.87
N SER A 222 -6.81 -3.51 1.00
CA SER A 222 -7.23 -4.93 1.03
C SER A 222 -6.37 -5.76 1.98
N VAL A 223 -6.19 -5.28 3.21
CA VAL A 223 -5.19 -5.82 4.15
C VAL A 223 -5.53 -7.25 4.57
N GLU A 224 -4.58 -8.15 4.35
CA GLU A 224 -4.58 -9.52 4.87
C GLU A 224 -3.45 -9.65 5.91
N GLU A 225 -3.81 -9.62 7.19
CA GLU A 225 -2.83 -9.76 8.27
C GLU A 225 -2.19 -11.15 8.25
N ILE A 226 -0.86 -11.18 8.36
CA ILE A 226 -0.09 -12.41 8.47
C ILE A 226 0.37 -12.61 9.90
N HIS A 227 0.87 -11.55 10.52
CA HIS A 227 1.50 -11.64 11.83
C HIS A 227 1.40 -10.32 12.60
N GLU A 228 1.11 -10.44 13.88
CA GLU A 228 1.03 -9.36 14.85
C GLU A 228 2.09 -9.58 15.94
N VAL A 229 2.81 -8.53 16.34
CA VAL A 229 3.84 -8.65 17.37
C VAL A 229 4.04 -7.37 18.17
N SER A 230 4.01 -7.48 19.51
CA SER A 230 4.44 -6.41 20.42
C SER A 230 5.97 -6.39 20.57
N TYR A 231 6.54 -5.28 21.04
CA TYR A 231 8.00 -5.22 21.25
C TYR A 231 8.52 -6.27 22.25
N LYS A 232 7.74 -6.56 23.29
CA LYS A 232 8.08 -7.58 24.29
C LYS A 232 8.15 -8.98 23.68
N GLU A 233 7.26 -9.28 22.73
CA GLU A 233 7.25 -10.56 22.02
C GLU A 233 8.37 -10.61 20.99
N TYR A 234 8.56 -9.53 20.23
CA TYR A 234 9.66 -9.37 19.29
C TYR A 234 11.01 -9.70 19.94
N MET A 235 11.31 -9.12 21.10
CA MET A 235 12.57 -9.36 21.81
C MET A 235 12.79 -10.81 22.26
N LYS A 236 11.72 -11.61 22.38
CA LYS A 236 11.83 -13.04 22.72
C LYS A 236 12.16 -13.92 21.52
N THR A 237 11.68 -13.54 20.34
CA THR A 237 11.69 -14.40 19.15
C THR A 237 12.61 -13.90 18.05
N CYS A 238 13.07 -12.65 18.11
CA CYS A 238 13.84 -12.05 17.02
C CYS A 238 15.19 -12.74 16.78
N ALA A 239 15.87 -13.16 17.86
CA ALA A 239 17.15 -13.87 17.77
C ALA A 239 16.98 -15.23 17.09
N ASP A 240 16.02 -16.02 17.57
CA ASP A 240 15.71 -17.35 17.05
C ASP A 240 15.22 -17.27 15.59
N SER A 241 14.50 -16.21 15.23
CA SER A 241 13.99 -16.06 13.87
C SER A 241 15.08 -16.02 12.78
N VAL A 242 16.32 -15.64 13.13
CA VAL A 242 17.46 -15.61 12.20
C VAL A 242 17.78 -17.00 11.66
N GLU A 243 17.49 -18.07 12.42
CA GLU A 243 17.73 -19.45 11.98
C GLU A 243 16.88 -19.83 10.75
N TYR A 244 15.74 -19.16 10.57
CA TYR A 244 14.81 -19.43 9.47
C TYR A 244 15.14 -18.65 8.18
N ASP A 245 16.05 -17.68 8.25
CA ASP A 245 16.46 -16.85 7.11
C ASP A 245 17.87 -17.24 6.65
N GLU A 246 17.90 -18.09 5.62
CA GLU A 246 19.13 -18.55 4.99
C GLU A 246 19.97 -17.43 4.39
N SER A 247 19.34 -16.33 3.95
CA SER A 247 20.01 -15.20 3.32
C SER A 247 20.68 -14.28 4.35
N LYS A 248 20.11 -14.24 5.56
CA LYS A 248 20.45 -13.33 6.67
C LYS A 248 20.26 -11.85 6.32
N THR A 249 19.53 -11.55 5.25
CA THR A 249 19.28 -10.17 4.79
C THR A 249 17.83 -9.74 5.01
N LEU A 250 16.93 -10.64 5.41
CA LEU A 250 15.52 -10.29 5.60
C LEU A 250 15.32 -9.42 6.85
N MET A 251 14.44 -8.43 6.71
CA MET A 251 14.04 -7.61 7.84
C MET A 251 13.33 -8.46 8.90
N PRO A 252 13.60 -8.25 10.20
CA PRO A 252 13.11 -9.14 11.26
C PRO A 252 11.60 -9.36 11.25
N LEU A 253 10.81 -8.30 11.05
CA LEU A 253 9.34 -8.39 11.03
C LEU A 253 8.82 -9.18 9.82
N LEU A 254 9.41 -9.00 8.64
CA LEU A 254 9.04 -9.73 7.44
C LEU A 254 9.38 -11.22 7.59
N ARG A 255 10.60 -11.51 8.06
CA ARG A 255 11.07 -12.87 8.32
C ARG A 255 10.14 -13.63 9.27
N MET A 256 9.81 -13.02 10.40
CA MET A 256 8.92 -13.63 11.39
C MET A 256 7.53 -13.90 10.79
N ALA A 257 6.98 -12.94 10.05
CA ALA A 257 5.65 -13.08 9.47
C ALA A 257 5.57 -14.18 8.42
N VAL A 258 6.49 -14.20 7.46
CA VAL A 258 6.49 -15.18 6.36
C VAL A 258 6.75 -16.60 6.90
N TYR A 259 7.56 -16.73 7.95
CA TYR A 259 7.74 -18.01 8.63
C TYR A 259 6.44 -18.53 9.25
N GLU A 260 5.65 -17.68 9.90
CA GLU A 260 4.34 -18.07 10.44
C GLU A 260 3.31 -18.37 9.33
N GLN A 261 3.38 -17.65 8.21
CA GLN A 261 2.57 -17.94 7.02
C GLN A 261 2.86 -19.35 6.48
N LEU A 262 4.14 -19.70 6.31
CA LEU A 262 4.54 -21.02 5.82
C LEU A 262 4.05 -22.13 6.75
N LYS A 263 4.22 -21.99 8.06
CA LYS A 263 3.69 -22.96 9.04
C LYS A 263 2.18 -23.15 8.92
N SER A 264 1.45 -22.07 8.66
CA SER A 264 -0.01 -22.10 8.55
C SER A 264 -0.43 -22.81 7.26
N ASN A 265 0.24 -22.54 6.15
CA ASN A 265 0.00 -23.20 4.85
C ASN A 265 0.29 -24.71 4.91
N GLU A 266 1.37 -25.13 5.57
CA GLU A 266 1.69 -26.55 5.75
C GLU A 266 0.65 -27.30 6.57
N LYS A 267 0.07 -26.66 7.60
CA LYS A 267 -1.01 -27.26 8.39
C LYS A 267 -2.28 -27.46 7.56
N GLN A 268 -2.62 -26.51 6.69
CA GLN A 268 -3.80 -26.60 5.82
C GLN A 268 -3.66 -27.69 4.75
N GLN A 269 -2.45 -27.95 4.23
CA GLN A 269 -2.22 -29.01 3.24
C GLN A 269 -2.26 -30.43 3.84
N ARG A 270 -2.24 -30.57 5.16
CA ARG A 270 -2.29 -31.86 5.88
C ARG A 270 -3.69 -32.23 6.38
N LEU A 271 -4.67 -31.35 6.21
CA LEU A 271 -6.09 -31.55 6.55
C LEU A 271 -6.89 -31.91 5.30
#